data_AF-A0A1G1D3Z6-F1
#
_entry.id   AF-A0A1G1D3Z6-F1
#
_cell.length_a   1.000
_cell.length_b   1.000
_cell.length_c   1.000
_cell.angle_alpha   90.00
_cell.angle_beta   90.00
_cell.angle_gamma   90.00
#
_symmetry.space_group_name_H-M   'P 1'
#
loop_
_entity.id
_entity.type
_entity.pdbx_description
1 polymer ?
#
loop_
_entity_poly.entity_id
_entity_poly.type
_entity_poly.pdbx_seq_one_letter_code
_entity_poly.pdbx_strand_id
1 'polypeptide(L)'
;MNANEWDKFEKLRGQCSALKEILVPDNVWNKFQVMNSKERDKAFHRSMILLALERGYLNKITSPVHRYLMEGSRPKASVNNNYKNDLIELWMSKNNEKERHKDARIYMGKLVELQCHSLKLRKI
;
A
#
# COMPACT_ATOMS: atom_id res chain seq x y z
N MET A 1 -4.97 -14.04 6.67
CA MET A 1 -6.23 -13.90 5.93
C MET A 1 -6.67 -15.29 5.54
N ASN A 2 -7.96 -15.60 5.58
CA ASN A 2 -8.48 -16.84 5.02
C ASN A 2 -8.59 -16.74 3.48
N ALA A 3 -8.88 -17.85 2.80
CA ALA A 3 -8.95 -17.90 1.34
C ALA A 3 -9.96 -16.88 0.75
N ASN A 4 -11.14 -16.78 1.35
CA ASN A 4 -12.20 -15.84 0.92
C ASN A 4 -11.77 -14.36 1.04
N GLU A 5 -11.00 -14.02 2.07
CA GLU A 5 -10.45 -12.67 2.24
C GLU A 5 -9.42 -12.32 1.16
N TRP A 6 -8.61 -13.29 0.72
CA TRP A 6 -7.64 -13.09 -0.36
C TRP A 6 -8.33 -12.88 -1.71
N ASP A 7 -9.34 -13.69 -2.04
CA ASP A 7 -10.13 -13.54 -3.27
C ASP A 7 -10.82 -12.17 -3.32
N LYS A 8 -11.35 -11.71 -2.18
CA LYS A 8 -11.94 -10.38 -2.04
C LYS A 8 -10.91 -9.28 -2.29
N PHE A 9 -9.71 -9.40 -1.73
CA PHE A 9 -8.66 -8.41 -1.95
C PHE A 9 -8.15 -8.41 -3.39
N GLU A 10 -7.96 -9.58 -3.99
CA GLU A 10 -7.54 -9.71 -5.39
C GLU A 10 -8.55 -9.07 -6.34
N LYS A 11 -9.84 -9.37 -6.17
CA LYS A 11 -10.92 -8.74 -6.96
C LYS A 11 -10.90 -7.22 -6.82
N LEU A 12 -10.78 -6.73 -5.59
CA LEU A 12 -10.74 -5.29 -5.31
C LEU A 12 -9.47 -4.63 -5.89
N ARG A 13 -8.32 -5.31 -5.82
CA ARG A 13 -7.06 -4.88 -6.46
C ARG A 13 -7.23 -4.77 -7.97
N GLY A 14 -7.87 -5.75 -8.61
CA GLY A 14 -8.19 -5.74 -10.04
C GLY A 14 -9.10 -4.59 -10.47
N GLN A 15 -9.96 -4.11 -9.57
CA GLN A 15 -10.90 -3.01 -9.84
C GLN A 15 -10.34 -1.61 -9.50
N CYS A 16 -9.24 -1.52 -8.75
CA CYS A 16 -8.67 -0.26 -8.29
C CYS A 16 -7.27 -0.05 -8.87
N SER A 17 -7.14 0.87 -9.83
CA SER A 17 -5.86 1.16 -10.49
C SER A 17 -4.80 1.67 -9.51
N ALA A 18 -5.16 2.42 -8.45
CA ALA A 18 -4.20 2.84 -7.44
C ALA A 18 -3.56 1.65 -6.71
N LEU A 19 -4.32 0.58 -6.47
CA LEU A 19 -3.79 -0.65 -5.90
C LEU A 19 -2.94 -1.40 -6.93
N LYS A 20 -3.49 -1.65 -8.12
CA LYS A 20 -2.82 -2.46 -9.14
C LYS A 20 -1.58 -1.83 -9.76
N GLU A 21 -1.48 -0.50 -9.83
CA GLU A 21 -0.38 0.17 -10.55
C GLU A 21 0.69 0.76 -9.64
N ILE A 22 0.39 0.96 -8.35
CA ILE A 22 1.27 1.66 -7.40
C ILE A 22 1.45 0.87 -6.09
N LEU A 23 0.38 0.59 -5.35
CA LEU A 23 0.51 0.10 -3.98
C LEU A 23 0.83 -1.40 -3.90
N VAL A 24 0.21 -2.21 -4.75
CA VAL A 24 0.41 -3.67 -4.86
C VAL A 24 0.45 -4.08 -6.34
N PRO A 25 1.51 -3.67 -7.07
CA PRO A 25 1.64 -3.98 -8.48
C PRO A 25 1.86 -5.46 -8.78
N ASP A 26 1.56 -5.86 -10.02
CA ASP A 26 1.60 -7.27 -10.44
C ASP A 26 2.98 -7.91 -10.20
N ASN A 27 4.07 -7.17 -10.38
CA ASN A 27 5.43 -7.65 -10.14
C ASN A 27 5.75 -7.98 -8.67
N VAL A 28 4.95 -7.49 -7.71
CA VAL A 28 5.15 -7.75 -6.28
C VAL A 28 4.01 -8.55 -5.64
N TRP A 29 2.95 -8.84 -6.40
CA TRP A 29 1.74 -9.49 -5.90
C TRP A 29 2.01 -10.79 -5.14
N ASN A 30 2.72 -11.73 -5.78
CA ASN A 30 3.06 -13.02 -5.17
C ASN A 30 3.86 -12.84 -3.88
N LYS A 31 4.82 -11.92 -3.87
CA LYS A 31 5.64 -11.64 -2.68
C LYS A 31 4.79 -11.04 -1.56
N PHE A 32 3.86 -10.14 -1.89
CA PHE A 32 2.92 -9.55 -0.96
C PHE A 32 2.02 -10.61 -0.31
N GLN A 33 1.50 -11.56 -1.09
CA GLN A 33 0.68 -12.66 -0.57
C GLN A 33 1.46 -13.56 0.38
N VAL A 34 2.66 -14.03 -0.03
CA VAL A 34 3.51 -14.90 0.79
C VAL A 34 3.86 -14.22 2.11
N MET A 35 4.26 -12.95 2.06
CA MET A 35 4.64 -12.17 3.24
C MET A 35 3.50 -12.03 4.24
N ASN A 36 2.26 -11.83 3.78
CA ASN A 36 1.09 -11.61 4.63
C ASN A 36 0.31 -12.89 4.99
N SER A 37 0.74 -14.05 4.48
CA SER A 37 0.14 -15.35 4.78
C SER A 37 0.84 -16.11 5.91
N LYS A 38 2.04 -15.68 6.33
CA LYS A 38 2.78 -16.30 7.44
C LYS A 38 2.04 -16.11 8.78
N GLU A 39 2.13 -17.12 9.65
CA GLU A 39 1.56 -17.07 10.99
C GLU A 39 2.12 -15.91 11.80
N ARG A 40 1.23 -15.31 12.59
CA ARG A 40 1.47 -14.06 13.31
C ARG A 40 2.03 -14.38 14.69
N ASP A 41 3.34 -14.24 14.87
CA ASP A 41 3.89 -14.08 16.21
C ASP A 41 3.49 -12.70 16.76
N LYS A 42 3.36 -12.58 18.10
CA LYS A 42 2.81 -11.45 18.86
C LYS A 42 3.51 -10.10 18.58
N ALA A 43 4.67 -10.10 17.93
CA ALA A 43 5.45 -8.91 17.61
C ALA A 43 5.49 -8.55 16.11
N PHE A 44 4.78 -9.26 15.22
CA PHE A 44 4.83 -8.96 13.78
C PHE A 44 3.92 -7.80 13.39
N HIS A 45 4.48 -6.78 12.74
CA HIS A 45 3.70 -5.71 12.14
C HIS A 45 2.80 -6.26 11.03
N ARG A 46 1.59 -5.70 10.89
CA ARG A 46 0.62 -6.06 9.86
C ARG A 46 0.74 -5.12 8.66
N SER A 47 0.44 -5.62 7.46
CA SER A 47 0.20 -4.75 6.30
C SER A 47 -0.85 -3.69 6.62
N MET A 48 -0.49 -2.43 6.43
CA MET A 48 -1.36 -1.27 6.54
C MET A 48 -2.45 -1.31 5.47
N ILE A 49 -2.16 -1.81 4.26
CA ILE A 49 -3.16 -1.95 3.19
C ILE A 49 -4.25 -2.96 3.60
N LEU A 50 -3.84 -4.14 4.07
CA LEU A 50 -4.78 -5.18 4.50
C LEU A 50 -5.54 -4.74 5.76
N LEU A 51 -4.87 -4.08 6.71
CA LEU A 51 -5.53 -3.53 7.88
C LEU A 51 -6.57 -2.46 7.50
N ALA A 52 -6.25 -1.59 6.54
CA ALA A 52 -7.18 -0.58 6.05
C ALA A 52 -8.38 -1.21 5.33
N LEU A 53 -8.19 -2.30 4.58
CA LEU A 53 -9.29 -3.08 4.01
C LEU A 53 -10.20 -3.64 5.11
N GLU A 54 -9.62 -4.37 6.07
CA GLU A 54 -10.36 -5.00 7.18
C GLU A 54 -11.16 -3.98 7.99
N ARG A 55 -10.63 -2.77 8.15
CA ARG A 55 -11.27 -1.69 8.91
C ARG A 55 -12.19 -0.79 8.07
N GLY A 56 -12.32 -1.03 6.76
CA GLY A 56 -13.16 -0.23 5.88
C GLY A 56 -12.60 1.16 5.52
N TYR A 57 -11.29 1.38 5.71
CA TYR A 57 -10.60 2.64 5.46
C TYR A 57 -9.66 2.63 4.25
N LEU A 58 -9.74 1.60 3.39
CA LEU A 58 -8.86 1.48 2.22
C LEU A 58 -8.94 2.71 1.31
N ASN A 59 -10.12 3.33 1.20
CA ASN A 59 -10.31 4.57 0.45
C ASN A 59 -9.47 5.75 0.96
N LYS A 60 -9.08 5.78 2.25
CA LYS A 60 -8.20 6.82 2.81
C LYS A 60 -6.76 6.68 2.31
N ILE A 61 -6.36 5.50 1.86
CA ILE A 61 -5.06 5.24 1.25
C ILE A 61 -5.16 5.44 -0.27
N THR A 62 -6.17 4.87 -0.92
CA THR A 62 -6.25 4.87 -2.39
C THR A 62 -6.69 6.22 -2.96
N SER A 63 -7.51 7.01 -2.27
CA SER A 63 -8.01 8.29 -2.81
C SER A 63 -6.91 9.33 -3.02
N PRO A 64 -5.98 9.55 -2.08
CA PRO A 64 -4.82 10.41 -2.33
C PRO A 64 -3.94 9.91 -3.48
N VAL A 65 -3.72 8.59 -3.59
CA VAL A 65 -2.96 7.99 -4.69
C VAL A 65 -3.63 8.29 -6.03
N HIS A 66 -4.94 8.08 -6.14
CA HIS A 66 -5.70 8.45 -7.34
C HIS A 66 -5.58 9.93 -7.67
N ARG A 67 -5.73 10.80 -6.68
CA ARG A 67 -5.71 12.26 -6.89
C ARG A 67 -4.35 12.78 -7.34
N TYR A 68 -3.28 12.32 -6.71
CA TYR A 68 -1.96 12.92 -6.88
C TYR A 68 -1.09 12.15 -7.86
N LEU A 69 -1.20 10.83 -7.91
CA LEU A 69 -0.24 9.97 -8.63
C LEU A 69 -0.82 9.30 -9.88
N MET A 70 -2.14 9.33 -10.08
CA MET A 70 -2.79 8.68 -11.22
C MET A 70 -3.35 9.69 -12.23
N GLU A 71 -3.34 9.31 -13.50
CA GLU A 71 -4.05 9.92 -14.63
C GLU A 71 -4.96 8.85 -15.23
N GLY A 72 -6.25 8.91 -14.88
CA GLY A 72 -7.19 7.83 -15.19
C GLY A 72 -6.76 6.50 -14.55
N SER A 73 -6.54 5.48 -15.38
CA SER A 73 -6.14 4.14 -14.93
C SER A 73 -4.63 3.92 -14.87
N ARG A 74 -3.81 4.93 -15.19
CA ARG A 74 -2.34 4.80 -15.26
C ARG A 74 -1.65 5.77 -14.29
N PRO A 75 -0.45 5.46 -13.78
CA PRO A 75 0.35 6.43 -13.06
C PRO A 75 0.71 7.63 -13.96
N LYS A 76 0.71 8.84 -13.41
CA LYS A 76 1.18 10.05 -14.11
C LYS A 76 2.66 9.87 -14.51
N ALA A 77 3.02 10.28 -15.72
CA ALA A 77 4.39 10.19 -16.22
C ALA A 77 5.41 10.98 -15.37
N SER A 78 4.95 12.02 -14.66
CA SER A 78 5.77 12.84 -13.76
C SER A 78 6.10 12.17 -12.42
N VAL A 79 5.45 11.04 -12.08
CA VAL A 79 5.70 10.36 -10.81
C VAL A 79 6.99 9.56 -10.90
N ASN A 80 7.94 9.91 -10.04
CA ASN A 80 9.24 9.25 -9.95
C ASN A 80 9.09 7.75 -9.58
N ASN A 81 9.83 6.88 -10.27
CA ASN A 81 9.83 5.43 -9.99
C ASN A 81 10.26 5.08 -8.55
N ASN A 82 11.22 5.80 -7.97
CA ASN A 82 11.61 5.63 -6.57
C ASN A 82 10.44 5.94 -5.63
N TYR A 83 9.67 6.99 -5.93
CA TYR A 83 8.48 7.33 -5.14
C TYR A 83 7.41 6.23 -5.23
N LYS A 84 7.21 5.64 -6.41
CA LYS A 84 6.33 4.46 -6.56
C LYS A 84 6.83 3.28 -5.73
N ASN A 85 8.13 3.01 -5.79
CA ASN A 85 8.74 1.90 -5.06
C ASN A 85 8.63 2.07 -3.54
N ASP A 86 8.77 3.31 -3.05
CA ASP A 86 8.59 3.64 -1.62
C ASP A 86 7.15 3.44 -1.14
N LEU A 87 6.16 3.42 -2.04
CA LEU A 87 4.75 3.15 -1.75
C LEU A 87 4.36 1.68 -1.84
N ILE A 88 5.30 0.79 -2.19
CA ILE A 88 5.06 -0.65 -2.21
C ILE A 88 5.30 -1.22 -0.82
N GLU A 89 4.27 -1.87 -0.26
CA GLU A 89 4.33 -2.41 1.09
C GLU A 89 5.05 -3.77 1.14
N LEU A 90 6.38 -3.78 0.99
CA LEU A 90 7.22 -4.99 1.06
C LEU A 90 8.24 -4.98 2.19
N TRP A 91 8.27 -3.94 3.01
CA TRP A 91 9.26 -3.76 4.08
C TRP A 91 9.25 -4.91 5.10
N MET A 92 8.10 -5.57 5.35
CA MET A 92 8.02 -6.74 6.25
C MET A 92 8.82 -7.95 5.73
N SER A 93 9.14 -8.00 4.44
CA SER A 93 9.91 -9.11 3.84
C SER A 93 11.41 -9.04 4.11
N LYS A 94 11.92 -7.97 4.73
CA LYS A 94 13.36 -7.85 5.04
C LYS A 94 13.74 -8.71 6.25
N ASN A 95 14.85 -9.42 6.14
CA ASN A 95 15.36 -10.27 7.23
C ASN A 95 15.92 -9.44 8.39
N ASN A 96 16.56 -8.31 8.10
CA ASN A 96 17.17 -7.42 9.09
C ASN A 96 16.12 -6.48 9.70
N GLU A 97 16.04 -6.45 11.04
CA GLU A 97 15.12 -5.57 11.78
C GLU A 97 15.36 -4.09 11.51
N LYS A 98 16.62 -3.64 11.46
CA LYS A 98 16.95 -2.23 11.20
C LYS A 98 16.49 -1.81 9.80
N GLU A 99 16.63 -2.69 8.81
CA GLU A 99 16.14 -2.45 7.45
C GLU A 99 14.62 -2.45 7.40
N ARG A 100 13.96 -3.42 8.05
CA ARG A 100 12.49 -3.41 8.17
C ARG A 100 11.99 -2.11 8.75
N HIS A 101 12.59 -1.65 9.86
CA HIS A 101 12.19 -0.41 10.52
C HIS A 101 12.39 0.80 9.61
N LYS A 102 13.57 0.92 8.98
CA LYS A 102 13.87 2.01 8.04
C LYS A 102 12.87 2.04 6.89
N ASP A 103 12.64 0.91 6.23
CA ASP A 103 11.75 0.84 5.06
C ASP A 103 10.28 1.06 5.46
N ALA A 104 9.87 0.59 6.64
CA ALA A 104 8.55 0.88 7.19
C ALA A 104 8.35 2.38 7.43
N ARG A 105 9.38 3.08 7.96
CA ARG A 105 9.34 4.53 8.17
C ARG A 105 9.26 5.30 6.86
N ILE A 106 9.97 4.86 5.82
CA ILE A 106 9.89 5.44 4.47
C ILE A 106 8.45 5.30 3.93
N TYR A 107 7.93 4.07 3.94
CA TYR A 107 6.58 3.76 3.47
C TYR A 107 5.50 4.57 4.21
N MET A 108 5.54 4.58 5.54
CA MET A 108 4.62 5.38 6.37
C MET A 108 4.75 6.88 6.07
N GLY A 109 5.98 7.37 5.90
CA GLY A 109 6.25 8.76 5.53
C GLY A 109 5.57 9.15 4.22
N LYS A 110 5.64 8.30 3.19
CA LYS A 110 4.98 8.55 1.90
C LYS A 110 3.47 8.53 1.99
N LEU A 111 2.89 7.61 2.76
CA LEU A 111 1.44 7.60 2.99
C LEU A 111 0.97 8.87 3.70
N VAL A 112 1.68 9.30 4.74
CA VAL A 112 1.36 10.53 5.49
C VAL A 112 1.53 11.77 4.59
N GLU A 113 2.58 11.83 3.77
CA GLU A 113 2.79 12.89 2.79
C GLU A 113 1.57 13.05 1.87
N LEU A 114 1.09 11.95 1.28
CA LEU A 114 -0.10 11.95 0.42
C LEU A 114 -1.37 12.35 1.17
N GLN A 115 -1.53 11.88 2.41
CA GLN A 115 -2.67 12.24 3.26
C GLN A 115 -2.66 13.73 3.61
N CYS A 116 -1.52 14.31 3.98
CA CYS A 116 -1.39 15.75 4.26
C CYS A 116 -1.65 16.61 3.02
N HIS A 117 -1.21 16.17 1.83
CA HIS A 117 -1.58 16.84 0.58
C HIS A 117 -3.10 16.85 0.38
N SER A 118 -3.78 15.74 0.73
CA SER A 118 -5.24 15.63 0.63
C SER A 118 -6.02 16.53 1.59
N LEU A 119 -5.41 16.93 2.73
CA LEU A 119 -6.01 17.79 3.74
C LEU A 119 -6.07 19.28 3.33
N LYS A 120 -5.10 19.76 2.51
CA LYS A 120 -5.07 21.17 2.05
C LYS A 120 -6.30 21.61 1.24
N LEU A 121 -7.14 20.68 0.79
CA LEU A 121 -8.35 20.97 0.00
C LEU A 121 -9.64 20.98 0.82
N ARG A 122 -9.57 20.63 2.12
CA ARG A 122 -10.67 20.84 3.06
C ARG A 122 -10.30 22.06 3.89
N LYS A 123 -10.68 23.25 3.43
CA LYS A 123 -10.57 24.47 4.24
C LYS A 123 -11.24 24.17 5.60
N ILE A 124 -10.45 24.28 6.67
CA ILE A 124 -10.97 24.47 8.03
C ILE A 124 -11.47 25.91 8.10
#